data_AF-A0A354CIJ5-F1
#
_entry.id   AF-A0A354CIJ5-F1
#
_cell.length_a   1.000
_cell.length_b   1.000
_cell.length_c   1.000
_cell.angle_alpha   90.00
_cell.angle_beta   90.00
_cell.angle_gamma   90.00
#
_symmetry.space_group_name_H-M   'P 1'
#
loop_
_entity.id
_entity.type
_entity.pdbx_description
1 polymer ?
#
loop_
_entity_poly.entity_id
_entity_poly.type
_entity_poly.pdbx_seq_one_letter_code
_entity_poly.pdbx_strand_id
1 'polypeptide(L)'
;GLPADVSKGNIILIDDGLIELHVEEVVNGTDIVCKVINGGLLGQKKGVNVPNVSIRLPAITDKDKDDILFAIEQGYDFIAASFVRNAACIQEIKEILWSHDCDIPVIAKIENAEGIANIDEIIKVSDGIMVARGDMGVEIPAQDVPHIQKMIIKKCNAAYKPVITATQMLDSMMRNPRPTRAEVTDVANAIYDGTDAVMLSGETAQGKYPLEAVKMMAQVAETTEQHLDLHLLENAKLHSRRGISSAVSNAAVSTAASLNAKAIICPTMSGFTARLISKLKPAQTIIGASPNEDVLRKMQLYWGVRPLKTAQERSSDMIFQHAIDVAENAGYIEEGDTVVMTGGVATSPTSSRRGLTNMIRVQSV
;
A
#
# COMPACT_ATOMS: atom_id res chain seq x y z
N GLY A 1 6.71 30.72 -2.21
CA GLY A 1 7.51 30.22 -3.34
C GLY A 1 8.93 30.04 -2.86
N LEU A 2 9.74 29.27 -3.58
CA LEU A 2 11.02 28.74 -3.09
C LEU A 2 11.92 29.75 -2.33
N PRO A 3 12.11 31.01 -2.76
CA PRO A 3 12.96 31.98 -2.05
C PRO A 3 12.49 32.31 -0.61
N ALA A 4 11.20 32.13 -0.32
CA ALA A 4 10.64 32.35 1.01
C ALA A 4 10.75 31.12 1.92
N ASP A 5 11.05 29.96 1.35
CA ASP A 5 11.12 28.68 2.07
C ASP A 5 12.57 28.33 2.43
N VAL A 6 13.56 28.80 1.65
CA VAL A 6 14.99 28.52 1.88
C VAL A 6 15.71 29.63 2.64
N SER A 7 16.84 29.28 3.25
CA SER A 7 17.73 30.14 4.00
C SER A 7 19.19 29.75 3.77
N LYS A 8 20.11 30.65 4.14
CA LYS A 8 21.56 30.39 4.03
C LYS A 8 21.93 29.07 4.70
N GLY A 9 22.68 28.23 3.97
CA GLY A 9 23.12 26.90 4.41
C GLY A 9 22.16 25.77 4.05
N ASN A 10 20.96 26.05 3.51
CA ASN A 10 20.12 25.00 2.95
C ASN A 10 20.73 24.41 1.68
N ILE A 11 20.38 23.16 1.40
CA ILE A 11 20.81 22.41 0.22
C ILE A 11 19.65 22.42 -0.78
N ILE A 12 19.97 22.68 -2.04
CA ILE A 12 19.05 22.53 -3.18
C ILE A 12 19.63 21.47 -4.10
N LEU A 13 18.84 20.45 -4.36
CA LEU A 13 19.17 19.33 -5.24
C LEU A 13 18.41 19.48 -6.56
N ILE A 14 19.08 19.21 -7.67
CA ILE A 14 18.48 19.28 -9.02
C ILE A 14 18.75 17.97 -9.76
N ASP A 15 17.75 17.52 -10.53
CA ASP A 15 17.81 16.30 -11.33
C ASP A 15 18.09 15.06 -10.47
N ASP A 16 17.16 14.76 -9.56
CA ASP A 16 17.21 13.62 -8.63
C ASP A 16 18.49 13.58 -7.78
N GLY A 17 18.99 14.75 -7.40
CA GLY A 17 20.22 14.89 -6.60
C GLY A 17 21.52 14.85 -7.39
N LEU A 18 21.47 14.78 -8.73
CA LEU A 18 22.68 14.82 -9.57
C LEU A 18 23.49 16.11 -9.35
N ILE A 19 22.82 17.25 -9.25
CA ILE A 19 23.44 18.55 -9.03
C ILE A 19 23.10 19.03 -7.62
N GLU A 20 24.12 19.38 -6.85
CA GLU A 20 23.99 19.88 -5.47
C GLU A 20 24.42 21.34 -5.39
N LEU A 21 23.53 22.16 -4.84
CA LEU A 21 23.72 23.58 -4.61
C LEU A 21 23.61 23.89 -3.11
N HIS A 22 24.49 24.73 -2.58
CA HIS A 22 24.38 25.28 -1.23
C HIS A 22 23.94 26.73 -1.29
N VAL A 23 22.87 27.09 -0.57
CA VAL A 23 22.34 28.45 -0.53
C VAL A 23 23.30 29.35 0.24
N GLU A 24 23.80 30.39 -0.42
CA GLU A 24 24.66 31.41 0.20
C GLU A 24 23.83 32.58 0.74
N GLU A 25 22.86 33.06 -0.04
CA GLU A 25 21.94 34.13 0.35
C GLU A 25 20.68 34.18 -0.53
N VAL A 26 19.61 34.79 -0.01
CA VAL A 26 18.41 35.15 -0.76
C VAL A 26 18.44 36.66 -0.98
N VAL A 27 18.44 37.09 -2.24
CA VAL A 27 18.61 38.48 -2.65
C VAL A 27 17.28 39.01 -3.21
N ASN A 28 16.92 40.23 -2.84
CA ASN A 28 15.71 40.93 -3.31
C ASN A 28 14.38 40.18 -3.07
N GLY A 29 14.38 39.12 -2.25
CA GLY A 29 13.21 38.28 -1.98
C GLY A 29 12.80 37.36 -3.13
N THR A 30 13.53 37.34 -4.25
CA THR A 30 13.20 36.54 -5.44
C THR A 30 14.33 35.63 -5.90
N ASP A 31 15.58 36.05 -5.72
CA ASP A 31 16.73 35.38 -6.29
C ASP A 31 17.49 34.63 -5.19
N ILE A 32 17.88 33.39 -5.47
CA ILE A 32 18.64 32.56 -4.52
C ILE A 32 20.04 32.41 -5.10
N VAL A 33 21.04 32.97 -4.42
CA VAL A 33 22.44 32.82 -4.80
C VAL A 33 22.95 31.55 -4.15
N CYS A 34 23.42 30.62 -4.97
CA CYS A 34 23.94 29.34 -4.51
C CYS A 34 25.37 29.09 -4.99
N LYS A 35 26.13 28.34 -4.20
CA LYS A 35 27.38 27.73 -4.60
C LYS A 35 27.13 26.32 -5.13
N VAL A 36 27.64 26.00 -6.32
CA VAL A 36 27.62 24.63 -6.85
C VAL A 36 28.64 23.79 -6.10
N ILE A 37 28.19 22.70 -5.48
CA ILE A 37 29.05 21.75 -4.76
C ILE A 37 29.35 20.56 -5.66
N ASN A 38 28.31 19.97 -6.25
CA ASN A 38 28.43 18.95 -7.28
C ASN A 38 27.71 19.41 -8.54
N GLY A 39 28.43 19.43 -9.66
CA GLY A 39 27.90 19.89 -10.96
C GLY A 39 27.47 18.74 -11.85
N GLY A 40 26.85 19.08 -12.99
CA GLY A 40 26.41 18.11 -13.97
C GLY A 40 25.78 18.79 -15.18
N LEU A 41 25.42 18.00 -16.19
CA LEU A 41 24.62 18.49 -17.31
C LEU A 41 23.19 18.73 -16.83
N LEU A 42 22.72 19.97 -16.92
CA LEU A 42 21.34 20.33 -16.58
C LEU A 42 20.47 20.32 -17.84
N GLY A 43 19.55 19.36 -17.89
CA GLY A 43 18.51 19.30 -18.92
C GLY A 43 17.36 20.28 -18.68
N GLN A 44 16.33 20.24 -19.54
CA GLN A 44 15.12 21.04 -19.37
C GLN A 44 14.15 20.38 -18.38
N LYS A 45 13.38 21.21 -17.64
CA LYS A 45 12.29 20.79 -16.74
C LYS A 45 12.71 19.70 -15.74
N LYS A 46 13.93 19.79 -15.19
CA LYS A 46 14.42 18.89 -14.15
C LYS A 46 13.79 19.22 -12.80
N GLY A 47 13.57 18.19 -12.00
CA GLY A 47 13.04 18.32 -10.64
C GLY A 47 13.99 19.09 -9.74
N VAL A 48 13.41 19.73 -8.71
CA VAL A 48 14.14 20.45 -7.68
C VAL A 48 13.65 19.97 -6.32
N ASN A 49 14.58 19.57 -5.46
CA ASN A 49 14.33 19.05 -4.12
C ASN A 49 15.07 19.92 -3.11
N VAL A 50 14.49 20.09 -1.93
CA VAL A 50 15.07 20.94 -0.88
C VAL A 50 15.00 20.21 0.45
N PRO A 51 15.98 19.33 0.71
CA PRO A 51 16.01 18.51 1.92
C PRO A 51 15.92 19.33 3.19
N ASN A 52 15.19 18.82 4.19
CA ASN A 52 15.02 19.41 5.52
C ASN A 52 14.38 20.80 5.55
N VAL A 53 13.69 21.21 4.48
CA VAL A 53 12.93 22.46 4.42
C VAL A 53 11.46 22.15 4.22
N SER A 54 10.58 22.75 5.03
CA SER A 54 9.14 22.63 4.82
C SER A 54 8.73 23.56 3.68
N ILE A 55 8.37 22.96 2.55
CA ILE A 55 8.01 23.67 1.34
C ILE A 55 6.51 24.04 1.37
N ARG A 56 6.22 25.34 1.21
CA ARG A 56 4.85 25.87 1.20
C ARG A 56 4.21 25.72 -0.17
N LEU A 57 3.99 24.48 -0.58
CA LEU A 57 3.16 24.15 -1.73
C LEU A 57 1.74 23.79 -1.27
N PRO A 58 0.71 24.02 -2.10
CA PRO A 58 -0.61 23.44 -1.83
C PRO A 58 -0.49 21.91 -1.73
N ALA A 59 -1.45 21.27 -1.05
CA ALA A 59 -1.43 19.81 -0.93
C ALA A 59 -1.77 19.13 -2.27
N ILE A 60 -2.66 19.74 -3.05
CA ILE A 60 -3.03 19.33 -4.40
C ILE A 60 -3.01 20.54 -5.33
N THR A 61 -2.62 20.32 -6.58
CA THR A 61 -2.69 21.33 -7.64
C THR A 61 -4.07 21.35 -8.30
N ASP A 62 -4.37 22.37 -9.09
CA ASP A 62 -5.63 22.38 -9.87
C ASP A 62 -5.67 21.25 -10.90
N LYS A 63 -4.52 20.86 -11.44
CA LYS A 63 -4.41 19.66 -12.27
C LYS A 63 -4.76 18.38 -11.49
N ASP A 64 -4.28 18.25 -10.26
CA ASP A 64 -4.60 17.07 -9.44
C ASP A 64 -6.11 16.99 -9.17
N LYS A 65 -6.79 18.12 -8.98
CA LYS A 65 -8.26 18.16 -8.86
C LYS A 65 -8.93 17.64 -10.12
N ASP A 66 -8.51 18.10 -11.29
CA ASP A 66 -9.04 17.62 -12.58
C ASP A 66 -8.81 16.10 -12.75
N ASP A 67 -7.62 15.61 -12.37
CA ASP A 67 -7.29 14.19 -12.44
C ASP A 67 -8.11 13.35 -11.43
N ILE A 68 -8.43 13.89 -10.26
CA ILE A 68 -9.33 13.23 -9.28
C ILE A 68 -10.75 13.13 -9.83
N LEU A 69 -11.26 14.20 -10.46
CA LEU A 69 -12.59 14.19 -11.09
C LEU A 69 -12.64 13.17 -12.24
N PHE A 70 -11.60 13.11 -13.04
CA PHE A 70 -11.44 12.07 -14.07
C PHE A 70 -11.42 10.66 -13.45
N ALA A 71 -10.70 10.45 -12.35
CA ALA A 71 -10.66 9.16 -11.66
C ALA A 71 -12.03 8.72 -11.14
N ILE A 72 -12.86 9.66 -10.66
CA ILE A 72 -14.27 9.41 -10.29
C ILE A 72 -15.08 8.97 -11.51
N GLU A 73 -15.02 9.73 -12.61
CA GLU A 73 -15.78 9.45 -13.83
C GLU A 73 -15.47 8.06 -14.41
N GLN A 74 -14.19 7.69 -14.41
CA GLN A 74 -13.73 6.41 -14.95
C GLN A 74 -13.84 5.24 -13.96
N GLY A 75 -14.20 5.49 -12.69
CA GLY A 75 -14.38 4.46 -11.67
C GLY A 75 -13.07 3.78 -11.25
N TYR A 76 -11.99 4.57 -11.08
CA TYR A 76 -10.69 4.05 -10.61
C TYR A 76 -10.80 3.46 -9.20
N ASP A 77 -10.05 2.38 -8.95
CA ASP A 77 -10.11 1.67 -7.67
C ASP A 77 -9.25 2.30 -6.56
N PHE A 78 -8.23 3.09 -6.93
CA PHE A 78 -7.30 3.75 -6.01
C PHE A 78 -6.79 5.08 -6.59
N ILE A 79 -6.50 6.04 -5.70
CA ILE A 79 -5.74 7.27 -6.02
C ILE A 79 -4.47 7.26 -5.19
N ALA A 80 -3.31 7.38 -5.84
CA ALA A 80 -2.02 7.55 -5.16
C ALA A 80 -1.64 9.03 -5.11
N ALA A 81 -1.72 9.63 -3.91
CA ALA A 81 -1.44 11.04 -3.69
C ALA A 81 0.06 11.28 -3.54
N SER A 82 0.64 12.11 -4.40
CA SER A 82 2.06 12.45 -4.39
C SER A 82 2.42 13.49 -3.33
N PHE A 83 3.68 13.48 -2.89
CA PHE A 83 4.27 14.49 -2.00
C PHE A 83 3.45 14.78 -0.72
N VAL A 84 2.89 13.72 -0.12
CA VAL A 84 2.05 13.82 1.09
C VAL A 84 2.93 14.13 2.30
N ARG A 85 2.65 15.28 2.93
CA ARG A 85 3.42 15.79 4.07
C ARG A 85 2.74 15.62 5.42
N ASN A 86 1.41 15.60 5.43
CA ASN A 86 0.60 15.59 6.64
C ASN A 86 -0.80 15.03 6.37
N ALA A 87 -1.58 14.83 7.43
CA ALA A 87 -2.94 14.29 7.33
C ALA A 87 -3.90 15.17 6.50
N ALA A 88 -3.70 16.49 6.49
CA ALA A 88 -4.59 17.42 5.77
C ALA A 88 -4.54 17.20 4.26
N CYS A 89 -3.38 16.83 3.70
CA CYS A 89 -3.24 16.54 2.27
C CYS A 89 -4.19 15.42 1.81
N ILE A 90 -4.36 14.40 2.65
CA ILE A 90 -5.24 13.26 2.37
C ILE A 90 -6.70 13.63 2.59
N GLN A 91 -7.00 14.43 3.60
CA GLN A 91 -8.37 14.88 3.87
C GLN A 91 -8.90 15.76 2.74
N GLU A 92 -8.08 16.65 2.16
CA GLU A 92 -8.49 17.49 1.04
C GLU A 92 -8.93 16.64 -0.17
N ILE A 93 -8.19 15.58 -0.51
CA ILE A 93 -8.57 14.64 -1.57
C ILE A 93 -9.88 13.92 -1.22
N LYS A 94 -10.02 13.45 0.02
CA LYS A 94 -11.22 12.75 0.48
C LYS A 94 -12.46 13.64 0.47
N GLU A 95 -12.32 14.91 0.83
CA GLU A 95 -13.42 15.88 0.79
C GLU A 95 -13.90 16.10 -0.65
N ILE A 96 -12.99 16.16 -1.63
CA ILE A 96 -13.37 16.22 -3.06
C ILE A 96 -14.15 14.96 -3.47
N LEU A 97 -13.65 13.77 -3.11
CA LEU A 97 -14.32 12.51 -3.41
C LEU A 97 -15.74 12.45 -2.79
N TRP A 98 -15.86 12.78 -1.50
CA TRP A 98 -17.13 12.75 -0.78
C TRP A 98 -18.13 13.80 -1.30
N SER A 99 -17.66 14.96 -1.76
CA SER A 99 -18.53 15.97 -2.39
C SER A 99 -19.15 15.49 -3.71
N HIS A 100 -18.63 14.39 -4.28
CA HIS A 100 -19.13 13.72 -5.49
C HIS A 100 -19.73 12.34 -5.19
N ASP A 101 -20.14 12.09 -3.94
CA ASP A 101 -20.71 10.81 -3.48
C ASP A 101 -19.80 9.59 -3.78
N CYS A 102 -18.48 9.81 -3.77
CA CYS A 102 -17.47 8.81 -4.10
C CYS A 102 -16.53 8.57 -2.89
N ASP A 103 -16.00 7.37 -2.74
CA ASP A 103 -15.09 6.98 -1.65
C ASP A 103 -13.95 6.11 -2.19
N ILE A 104 -13.23 6.60 -3.21
CA ILE A 104 -12.05 5.92 -3.76
C ILE A 104 -10.96 5.89 -2.68
N PRO A 105 -10.41 4.71 -2.34
CA PRO A 105 -9.29 4.61 -1.41
C PRO A 105 -8.07 5.46 -1.82
N VAL A 106 -7.57 6.26 -0.89
CA VAL A 106 -6.39 7.12 -1.11
C VAL A 106 -5.13 6.48 -0.51
N ILE A 107 -4.13 6.25 -1.36
CA ILE A 107 -2.80 5.75 -0.99
C ILE A 107 -1.84 6.94 -0.88
N ALA A 108 -1.29 7.20 0.31
CA ALA A 108 -0.36 8.30 0.49
C ALA A 108 1.05 7.90 0.04
N LYS A 109 1.67 8.65 -0.87
CA LYS A 109 3.08 8.47 -1.23
C LYS A 109 3.95 9.27 -0.25
N ILE A 110 4.83 8.55 0.45
CA ILE A 110 5.76 9.13 1.41
C ILE A 110 7.11 9.31 0.72
N GLU A 111 7.51 10.56 0.54
CA GLU A 111 8.61 10.96 -0.35
C GLU A 111 9.60 11.91 0.32
N ASN A 112 9.31 12.45 1.50
CA ASN A 112 10.17 13.45 2.14
C ASN A 112 10.21 13.33 3.67
N ALA A 113 11.12 14.09 4.28
CA ALA A 113 11.32 14.10 5.73
C ALA A 113 10.06 14.49 6.53
N GLU A 114 9.26 15.44 6.02
CA GLU A 114 8.04 15.90 6.69
C GLU A 114 6.97 14.79 6.73
N GLY A 115 6.74 14.10 5.61
CA GLY A 115 5.84 12.94 5.55
C GLY A 115 6.29 11.78 6.43
N ILE A 116 7.61 11.56 6.56
CA ILE A 116 8.17 10.57 7.47
C ILE A 116 7.91 10.96 8.94
N ALA A 117 8.11 12.23 9.29
CA ALA A 117 7.86 12.73 10.65
C ALA A 117 6.37 12.62 11.04
N ASN A 118 5.47 12.85 10.09
CA ASN A 118 4.01 12.81 10.27
C ASN A 118 3.39 11.44 9.94
N ILE A 119 4.18 10.38 9.80
CA ILE A 119 3.71 9.10 9.26
C ILE A 119 2.51 8.51 10.03
N ASP A 120 2.46 8.68 11.35
CA ASP A 120 1.41 8.11 12.19
C ASP A 120 0.03 8.76 11.93
N GLU A 121 0.00 10.08 11.76
CA GLU A 121 -1.24 10.79 11.45
C GLU A 121 -1.69 10.56 10.00
N ILE A 122 -0.74 10.45 9.06
CA ILE A 122 -1.03 10.12 7.66
C ILE A 122 -1.64 8.72 7.57
N ILE A 123 -1.02 7.70 8.18
CA ILE A 123 -1.55 6.32 8.20
C ILE A 123 -2.98 6.27 8.76
N LYS A 124 -3.29 7.11 9.75
CA LYS A 124 -4.62 7.15 10.38
C LYS A 124 -5.72 7.57 9.39
N VAL A 125 -5.42 8.50 8.48
CA VAL A 125 -6.41 9.08 7.56
C VAL A 125 -6.38 8.47 6.16
N SER A 126 -5.24 7.92 5.74
CA SER A 126 -5.07 7.23 4.45
C SER A 126 -5.69 5.84 4.42
N ASP A 127 -5.97 5.32 3.23
CA ASP A 127 -6.46 3.95 3.05
C ASP A 127 -5.33 2.95 2.82
N GLY A 128 -4.15 3.43 2.44
CA GLY A 128 -2.89 2.70 2.41
C GLY A 128 -1.71 3.66 2.25
N ILE A 129 -0.50 3.13 2.23
CA ILE A 129 0.75 3.90 2.05
C ILE A 129 1.56 3.35 0.88
N MET A 130 2.23 4.22 0.16
CA MET A 130 3.27 3.86 -0.80
C MET A 130 4.62 4.39 -0.29
N VAL A 131 5.59 3.50 -0.13
CA VAL A 131 6.98 3.85 0.18
C VAL A 131 7.68 4.15 -1.15
N ALA A 132 7.74 5.42 -1.52
CA ALA A 132 8.31 5.88 -2.80
C ALA A 132 9.80 6.15 -2.66
N ARG A 133 10.62 5.10 -2.80
CA ARG A 133 12.03 5.09 -2.40
C ARG A 133 12.93 5.96 -3.28
N GLY A 134 12.61 6.07 -4.57
CA GLY A 134 13.32 6.94 -5.51
C GLY A 134 13.25 8.40 -5.06
N ASP A 135 12.04 8.93 -4.92
CA ASP A 135 11.81 10.31 -4.48
C ASP A 135 12.34 10.53 -3.04
N MET A 136 12.06 9.57 -2.14
CA MET A 136 12.56 9.60 -0.76
C MET A 136 14.08 9.64 -0.68
N GLY A 137 14.79 8.84 -1.49
CA GLY A 137 16.24 8.78 -1.49
C GLY A 137 16.94 10.05 -1.99
N VAL A 138 16.19 10.98 -2.61
CA VAL A 138 16.68 12.32 -2.95
C VAL A 138 16.54 13.27 -1.76
N GLU A 139 15.44 13.18 -1.01
CA GLU A 139 15.10 14.09 0.09
C GLU A 139 15.78 13.72 1.43
N ILE A 140 16.15 12.46 1.61
CA ILE A 140 16.81 11.96 2.83
C ILE A 140 18.06 11.14 2.48
N PRO A 141 19.01 10.95 3.41
CA PRO A 141 20.20 10.14 3.14
C PRO A 141 19.82 8.72 2.70
N ALA A 142 20.37 8.27 1.56
CA ALA A 142 20.03 6.98 0.97
C ALA A 142 20.26 5.79 1.91
N GLN A 143 21.25 5.87 2.81
CA GLN A 143 21.52 4.85 3.82
C GLN A 143 20.41 4.71 4.88
N ASP A 144 19.55 5.73 5.07
CA ASP A 144 18.46 5.70 6.04
C ASP A 144 17.18 5.10 5.44
N VAL A 145 17.03 5.13 4.12
CA VAL A 145 15.84 4.65 3.38
C VAL A 145 15.46 3.20 3.77
N PRO A 146 16.38 2.22 3.85
CA PRO A 146 16.01 0.86 4.24
C PRO A 146 15.41 0.76 5.65
N HIS A 147 15.89 1.58 6.60
CA HIS A 147 15.34 1.59 7.95
C HIS A 147 13.95 2.21 7.99
N ILE A 148 13.76 3.31 7.26
CA ILE A 148 12.48 4.02 7.18
C ILE A 148 11.42 3.19 6.46
N GLN A 149 11.78 2.49 5.38
CA GLN A 149 10.90 1.50 4.72
C GLN A 149 10.35 0.49 5.74
N LYS A 150 11.24 -0.18 6.48
CA LYS A 150 10.87 -1.17 7.51
C LYS A 150 9.92 -0.57 8.55
N MET A 151 10.23 0.63 9.02
CA MET A 151 9.41 1.35 10.00
C MET A 151 8.00 1.65 9.46
N ILE A 152 7.89 2.18 8.23
CA ILE A 152 6.61 2.50 7.60
C ILE A 152 5.77 1.24 7.39
N ILE A 153 6.35 0.18 6.82
CA ILE A 153 5.66 -1.09 6.56
C ILE A 153 5.13 -1.69 7.87
N LYS A 154 5.96 -1.72 8.93
CA LYS A 154 5.55 -2.21 10.25
C LYS A 154 4.37 -1.42 10.82
N LYS A 155 4.40 -0.09 10.71
CA LYS A 155 3.29 0.78 11.18
C LYS A 155 2.01 0.57 10.36
N CYS A 156 2.11 0.39 9.04
CA CYS A 156 0.96 0.11 8.18
C CYS A 156 0.30 -1.23 8.54
N ASN A 157 1.11 -2.27 8.74
CA ASN A 157 0.64 -3.58 9.18
C ASN A 157 -0.05 -3.48 10.55
N ALA A 158 0.53 -2.74 11.50
CA ALA A 158 -0.09 -2.49 12.81
C ALA A 158 -1.42 -1.71 12.75
N ALA A 159 -1.58 -0.85 11.74
CA ALA A 159 -2.79 -0.09 11.51
C ALA A 159 -3.84 -0.82 10.62
N TYR A 160 -3.56 -2.05 10.19
CA TYR A 160 -4.35 -2.80 9.22
C TYR A 160 -4.53 -2.09 7.86
N LYS A 161 -3.52 -1.33 7.44
CA LYS A 161 -3.50 -0.57 6.17
C LYS A 161 -2.59 -1.26 5.15
N PRO A 162 -2.98 -1.36 3.86
CA PRO A 162 -2.10 -1.86 2.81
C PRO A 162 -0.90 -0.94 2.63
N VAL A 163 0.25 -1.51 2.28
CA VAL A 163 1.48 -0.80 1.99
C VAL A 163 2.11 -1.35 0.71
N ILE A 164 2.55 -0.44 -0.15
CA ILE A 164 3.18 -0.71 -1.43
C ILE A 164 4.63 -0.27 -1.35
N THR A 165 5.57 -1.17 -1.63
CA THR A 165 6.99 -0.80 -1.80
C THR A 165 7.20 -0.44 -3.27
N ALA A 166 7.60 0.81 -3.52
CA ALA A 166 7.59 1.38 -4.86
C ALA A 166 8.96 1.90 -5.29
N THR A 167 9.12 1.96 -6.62
CA THR A 167 10.27 2.50 -7.38
C THR A 167 11.58 1.73 -7.18
N GLN A 168 12.43 1.72 -8.21
CA GLN A 168 13.77 1.10 -8.19
C GLN A 168 13.79 -0.38 -7.73
N MET A 169 12.73 -1.14 -8.05
CA MET A 169 12.65 -2.56 -7.66
C MET A 169 13.49 -3.43 -8.60
N LEU A 170 13.30 -3.28 -9.92
CA LEU A 170 14.04 -4.00 -10.97
C LEU A 170 14.50 -3.05 -12.08
N ASP A 171 14.91 -1.82 -11.75
CA ASP A 171 15.20 -0.73 -12.71
C ASP A 171 16.11 -1.15 -13.87
N SER A 172 17.13 -1.97 -13.59
CA SER A 172 18.06 -2.45 -14.60
C SER A 172 17.36 -3.24 -15.72
N MET A 173 16.17 -3.79 -15.46
CA MET A 173 15.35 -4.51 -16.43
C MET A 173 14.66 -3.61 -17.46
N MET A 174 14.67 -2.28 -17.28
CA MET A 174 14.33 -1.36 -18.37
C MET A 174 15.26 -1.55 -19.58
N ARG A 175 16.53 -1.88 -19.31
CA ARG A 175 17.60 -1.97 -20.32
C ARG A 175 18.08 -3.39 -20.56
N ASN A 176 17.91 -4.29 -19.59
CA ASN A 176 18.45 -5.65 -19.60
C ASN A 176 17.36 -6.71 -19.42
N PRO A 177 17.51 -7.92 -19.97
CA PRO A 177 16.52 -8.98 -19.82
C PRO A 177 16.53 -9.68 -18.45
N ARG A 178 17.49 -9.34 -17.57
CA ARG A 178 17.63 -9.92 -16.22
C ARG A 178 18.07 -8.84 -15.24
N PRO A 179 17.60 -8.89 -13.98
CA PRO A 179 18.01 -7.94 -12.96
C PRO A 179 19.39 -8.30 -12.41
N THR A 180 19.92 -7.39 -11.61
CA THR A 180 21.07 -7.64 -10.75
C THR A 180 20.67 -8.49 -9.53
N ARG A 181 21.66 -9.13 -8.88
CA ARG A 181 21.42 -9.84 -7.61
C ARG A 181 21.02 -8.89 -6.48
N ALA A 182 21.49 -7.64 -6.53
CA ALA A 182 21.13 -6.63 -5.55
C ALA A 182 19.64 -6.29 -5.63
N GLU A 183 19.10 -6.07 -6.83
CA GLU A 183 17.68 -5.81 -7.06
C GLU A 183 16.80 -6.99 -6.62
N VAL A 184 17.19 -8.23 -6.95
CA VAL A 184 16.47 -9.42 -6.46
C VAL A 184 16.45 -9.48 -4.93
N THR A 185 17.57 -9.16 -4.28
CA THR A 185 17.67 -9.13 -2.82
C THR A 185 16.82 -8.01 -2.22
N ASP A 186 16.74 -6.86 -2.89
CA ASP A 186 15.92 -5.73 -2.47
C ASP A 186 14.42 -6.04 -2.53
N VAL A 187 13.95 -6.63 -3.64
CA VAL A 187 12.56 -7.14 -3.75
C VAL A 187 12.25 -8.15 -2.65
N ALA A 188 13.13 -9.14 -2.44
CA ALA A 188 12.95 -10.14 -1.39
C ALA A 188 12.89 -9.50 0.01
N ASN A 189 13.74 -8.50 0.30
CA ASN A 189 13.72 -7.79 1.58
C ASN A 189 12.44 -6.98 1.78
N ALA A 190 11.87 -6.37 0.74
CA ALA A 190 10.57 -5.70 0.85
C ALA A 190 9.45 -6.69 1.27
N ILE A 191 9.53 -7.94 0.80
CA ILE A 191 8.60 -9.02 1.17
C ILE A 191 8.84 -9.47 2.62
N TYR A 192 10.11 -9.68 3.03
CA TYR A 192 10.45 -9.99 4.42
C TYR A 192 10.02 -8.88 5.39
N ASP A 193 10.02 -7.62 4.95
CA ASP A 193 9.53 -6.49 5.74
C ASP A 193 8.00 -6.54 5.95
N GLY A 194 7.29 -7.32 5.13
CA GLY A 194 5.85 -7.53 5.23
C GLY A 194 5.04 -6.59 4.35
N THR A 195 5.58 -6.14 3.21
CA THR A 195 4.82 -5.36 2.22
C THR A 195 3.61 -6.14 1.68
N ASP A 196 2.58 -5.45 1.19
CA ASP A 196 1.45 -6.13 0.52
C ASP A 196 1.64 -6.23 -0.99
N ALA A 197 2.31 -5.23 -1.56
CA ALA A 197 2.56 -5.17 -2.99
C ALA A 197 3.93 -4.56 -3.28
N VAL A 198 4.51 -5.04 -4.38
CA VAL A 198 5.74 -4.53 -4.97
C VAL A 198 5.39 -3.89 -6.32
N MET A 199 5.98 -2.75 -6.64
CA MET A 199 5.60 -1.96 -7.81
C MET A 199 6.73 -1.85 -8.83
N LEU A 200 6.39 -2.09 -10.10
CA LEU A 200 7.22 -1.76 -11.26
C LEU A 200 6.78 -0.39 -11.82
N SER A 201 7.73 0.42 -12.25
CA SER A 201 7.52 1.78 -12.77
C SER A 201 7.95 1.84 -14.24
N GLY A 202 9.17 2.30 -14.51
CA GLY A 202 9.70 2.41 -15.87
C GLY A 202 9.88 1.04 -16.55
N GLU A 203 10.07 -0.02 -15.76
CA GLU A 203 10.28 -1.40 -16.23
C GLU A 203 9.13 -1.89 -17.13
N THR A 204 7.89 -1.58 -16.75
CA THR A 204 6.68 -1.99 -17.49
C THR A 204 6.14 -0.89 -18.40
N ALA A 205 6.31 0.38 -18.02
CA ALA A 205 5.74 1.50 -18.77
C ALA A 205 6.51 1.82 -20.06
N GLN A 206 7.84 1.76 -20.03
CA GLN A 206 8.69 2.16 -21.16
C GLN A 206 9.96 1.32 -21.31
N GLY A 207 10.09 0.24 -20.53
CA GLY A 207 11.23 -0.67 -20.56
C GLY A 207 11.20 -1.59 -21.77
N LYS A 208 12.38 -2.13 -22.13
CA LYS A 208 12.52 -3.08 -23.24
C LYS A 208 11.99 -4.49 -22.92
N TYR A 209 11.85 -4.82 -21.62
CA TYR A 209 11.53 -6.16 -21.14
C TYR A 209 10.38 -6.17 -20.11
N PRO A 210 9.20 -5.63 -20.46
CA PRO A 210 8.11 -5.44 -19.50
C PRO A 210 7.52 -6.78 -19.01
N LEU A 211 7.37 -7.78 -19.89
CA LEU A 211 6.85 -9.09 -19.53
C LEU A 211 7.83 -9.85 -18.63
N GLU A 212 9.12 -9.80 -18.95
CA GLU A 212 10.18 -10.43 -18.17
C GLU A 212 10.30 -9.79 -16.79
N ALA A 213 10.16 -8.47 -16.68
CA ALA A 213 10.18 -7.77 -15.40
C ALA A 213 9.04 -8.24 -14.48
N VAL A 214 7.82 -8.38 -15.00
CA VAL A 214 6.68 -8.90 -14.22
C VAL A 214 6.90 -10.37 -13.82
N LYS A 215 7.35 -11.22 -14.75
CA LYS A 215 7.64 -12.63 -14.45
C LYS A 215 8.73 -12.78 -13.40
N MET A 216 9.78 -11.96 -13.48
CA MET A 216 10.87 -11.95 -12.52
C MET A 216 10.38 -11.48 -11.14
N MET A 217 9.59 -10.40 -11.09
CA MET A 217 9.01 -9.92 -9.83
C MET A 217 8.15 -11.00 -9.16
N ALA A 218 7.29 -11.67 -9.93
CA ALA A 218 6.47 -12.78 -9.45
C ALA A 218 7.33 -13.95 -8.95
N GLN A 219 8.34 -14.36 -9.72
CA GLN A 219 9.23 -15.45 -9.34
C GLN A 219 10.00 -15.17 -8.04
N VAL A 220 10.50 -13.95 -7.87
CA VAL A 220 11.17 -13.54 -6.62
C VAL A 220 10.18 -13.59 -5.47
N ALA A 221 8.95 -13.11 -5.66
CA ALA A 221 7.93 -13.15 -4.62
C ALA A 221 7.57 -14.57 -4.20
N GLU A 222 7.19 -15.43 -5.14
CA GLU A 222 6.82 -16.83 -4.88
C GLU A 222 7.96 -17.62 -4.21
N THR A 223 9.21 -17.37 -4.62
CA THR A 223 10.38 -18.02 -4.00
C THR A 223 10.61 -17.50 -2.59
N THR A 224 10.50 -16.19 -2.37
CA THR A 224 10.74 -15.57 -1.06
C THR A 224 9.69 -15.99 -0.04
N GLU A 225 8.42 -16.05 -0.44
CA GLU A 225 7.30 -16.40 0.43
C GLU A 225 7.40 -17.83 0.99
N GLN A 226 8.04 -18.76 0.27
CA GLN A 226 8.31 -20.13 0.76
C GLN A 226 9.29 -20.17 1.96
N HIS A 227 10.11 -19.13 2.12
CA HIS A 227 11.10 -19.01 3.19
C HIS A 227 10.67 -18.03 4.27
N LEU A 228 9.45 -17.50 4.18
CA LEU A 228 8.94 -16.56 5.15
C LEU A 228 8.62 -17.29 6.46
N ASP A 229 9.33 -16.95 7.53
CA ASP A 229 8.96 -17.43 8.87
C ASP A 229 7.75 -16.66 9.37
N LEU A 230 6.57 -17.20 9.06
CA LEU A 230 5.30 -16.61 9.45
C LEU A 230 5.14 -16.58 10.98
N HIS A 231 5.77 -17.48 11.75
CA HIS A 231 5.72 -17.50 13.21
C HIS A 231 6.44 -16.31 13.85
N LEU A 232 7.49 -15.78 13.24
CA LEU A 232 8.13 -14.53 13.68
C LEU A 232 7.23 -13.32 13.43
N LEU A 233 6.42 -13.35 12.37
CA LEU A 233 5.37 -12.35 12.13
C LEU A 233 4.20 -12.53 13.10
N GLU A 234 3.93 -13.76 13.57
CA GLU A 234 2.95 -14.03 14.62
C GLU A 234 3.32 -13.44 15.98
N ASN A 235 4.60 -13.45 16.34
CA ASN A 235 5.05 -12.86 17.61
C ASN A 235 4.96 -11.32 17.64
N ALA A 236 4.81 -10.67 16.48
CA ALA A 236 4.46 -9.26 16.39
C ALA A 236 2.95 -8.98 16.62
N LYS A 237 2.10 -10.02 16.70
CA LYS A 237 0.61 -9.94 16.77
C LYS A 237 0.03 -9.39 18.08
N LEU A 238 0.82 -8.84 19.00
CA LEU A 238 0.30 -8.04 20.10
C LEU A 238 -0.04 -6.62 19.61
N HIS A 239 -1.03 -6.50 18.74
CA HIS A 239 -1.53 -5.20 18.28
C HIS A 239 -2.55 -4.60 19.25
N SER A 240 -2.31 -3.31 19.50
CA SER A 240 -2.85 -2.43 20.53
C SER A 240 -4.28 -1.93 20.30
N ARG A 241 -5.07 -2.55 19.41
CA ARG A 241 -6.47 -2.14 19.16
C ARG A 241 -7.49 -3.20 19.58
N ARG A 242 -8.13 -2.92 20.73
CA ARG A 242 -9.17 -3.72 21.40
C ARG A 242 -10.54 -3.60 20.71
N GLY A 243 -10.64 -4.03 19.45
CA GLY A 243 -11.91 -4.04 18.69
C GLY A 243 -12.41 -5.46 18.44
N ILE A 244 -13.74 -5.64 18.39
CA ILE A 244 -14.39 -6.94 18.12
C ILE A 244 -13.81 -7.58 16.85
N SER A 245 -13.69 -6.82 15.77
CA SER A 245 -13.20 -7.35 14.49
C SER A 245 -11.75 -7.82 14.54
N SER A 246 -10.87 -7.11 15.25
CA SER A 246 -9.48 -7.57 15.44
C SER A 246 -9.43 -8.86 16.26
N ALA A 247 -10.20 -8.95 17.34
CA ALA A 247 -10.24 -10.15 18.18
C ALA A 247 -10.75 -11.37 17.40
N VAL A 248 -11.83 -11.20 16.64
CA VAL A 248 -12.41 -12.25 15.80
C VAL A 248 -11.47 -12.65 14.66
N SER A 249 -10.82 -11.70 13.99
CA SER A 249 -9.83 -12.02 12.94
C SER A 249 -8.62 -12.77 13.49
N ASN A 250 -8.10 -12.38 14.66
CA ASN A 250 -7.00 -13.11 15.31
C ASN A 250 -7.41 -14.54 15.69
N ALA A 251 -8.60 -14.71 16.26
CA ALA A 251 -9.13 -16.03 16.59
C ALA A 251 -9.38 -16.88 15.34
N ALA A 252 -9.84 -16.30 14.23
CA ALA A 252 -10.00 -16.99 12.95
C ALA A 252 -8.66 -17.54 12.43
N VAL A 253 -7.61 -16.70 12.42
CA VAL A 253 -6.27 -17.10 11.97
C VAL A 253 -5.68 -18.17 12.89
N SER A 254 -5.80 -18.01 14.21
CA SER A 254 -5.32 -19.01 15.18
C SER A 254 -6.07 -20.34 15.05
N THR A 255 -7.39 -20.31 14.82
CA THR A 255 -8.21 -21.50 14.56
C THR A 255 -7.78 -22.19 13.26
N ALA A 256 -7.57 -21.42 12.20
CA ALA A 256 -7.14 -21.96 10.91
C ALA A 256 -5.77 -22.66 11.01
N ALA A 257 -4.82 -22.05 11.72
CA ALA A 257 -3.52 -22.66 12.00
C ALA A 257 -3.67 -23.94 12.84
N SER A 258 -4.46 -23.91 13.92
CA SER A 258 -4.63 -25.06 14.82
C SER A 258 -5.29 -26.27 14.15
N LEU A 259 -6.19 -26.02 13.21
CA LEU A 259 -6.91 -27.07 12.49
C LEU A 259 -6.21 -27.49 11.19
N ASN A 260 -5.06 -26.90 10.85
CA ASN A 260 -4.43 -27.04 9.53
C ASN A 260 -5.44 -26.81 8.41
N ALA A 261 -6.30 -25.79 8.56
CA ALA A 261 -7.32 -25.47 7.58
C ALA A 261 -6.67 -25.15 6.23
N LYS A 262 -7.32 -25.55 5.13
CA LYS A 262 -6.86 -25.29 3.77
C LYS A 262 -6.87 -23.79 3.44
N ALA A 263 -7.96 -23.12 3.83
CA ALA A 263 -8.21 -21.72 3.49
C ALA A 263 -8.97 -20.98 4.59
N ILE A 264 -8.82 -19.65 4.57
CA ILE A 264 -9.66 -18.72 5.35
C ILE A 264 -10.58 -17.97 4.38
N ILE A 265 -11.88 -18.24 4.44
CA ILE A 265 -12.88 -17.65 3.55
C ILE A 265 -13.48 -16.41 4.22
N CYS A 266 -13.43 -15.27 3.54
CA CYS A 266 -13.82 -13.96 4.02
C CYS A 266 -14.95 -13.36 3.18
N PRO A 267 -16.23 -13.74 3.38
CA PRO A 267 -17.34 -13.05 2.74
C PRO A 267 -17.39 -11.58 3.17
N THR A 268 -17.46 -10.67 2.19
CA THR A 268 -17.32 -9.23 2.46
C THR A 268 -17.97 -8.35 1.39
N MET A 269 -18.64 -7.29 1.84
CA MET A 269 -19.25 -6.27 0.97
C MET A 269 -18.34 -5.07 0.71
N SER A 270 -17.25 -4.92 1.47
CA SER A 270 -16.34 -3.76 1.41
C SER A 270 -14.86 -4.13 1.33
N GLY A 271 -14.53 -5.43 1.41
CA GLY A 271 -13.16 -5.91 1.51
C GLY A 271 -12.55 -5.82 2.92
N PHE A 272 -13.26 -5.22 3.89
CA PHE A 272 -12.72 -4.97 5.24
C PHE A 272 -12.24 -6.24 5.97
N THR A 273 -13.05 -7.30 6.01
CA THR A 273 -12.68 -8.56 6.66
C THR A 273 -11.44 -9.20 6.01
N ALA A 274 -11.42 -9.28 4.67
CA ALA A 274 -10.29 -9.85 3.93
C ALA A 274 -9.00 -9.06 4.21
N ARG A 275 -9.08 -7.73 4.29
CA ARG A 275 -7.94 -6.88 4.67
C ARG A 275 -7.45 -7.14 6.09
N LEU A 276 -8.35 -7.32 7.06
CA LEU A 276 -7.94 -7.64 8.45
C LEU A 276 -7.20 -8.97 8.52
N ILE A 277 -7.71 -10.01 7.85
CA ILE A 277 -7.08 -11.34 7.81
C ILE A 277 -5.74 -11.27 7.08
N SER A 278 -5.68 -10.58 5.94
CA SER A 278 -4.45 -10.35 5.16
C SER A 278 -3.32 -9.76 6.01
N LYS A 279 -3.64 -8.80 6.88
CA LYS A 279 -2.67 -8.12 7.76
C LYS A 279 -2.12 -9.01 8.87
N LEU A 280 -2.81 -10.10 9.20
CA LEU A 280 -2.32 -11.11 10.14
C LEU A 280 -1.39 -12.13 9.47
N LYS A 281 -1.20 -12.01 8.15
CA LYS A 281 -0.32 -12.83 7.31
C LYS A 281 -0.44 -14.33 7.64
N PRO A 282 -1.63 -14.96 7.57
CA PRO A 282 -1.77 -16.40 7.77
C PRO A 282 -1.04 -17.18 6.67
N ALA A 283 -0.60 -18.40 7.00
CA ALA A 283 -0.06 -19.34 6.00
C ALA A 283 -1.14 -19.84 5.03
N GLN A 284 -2.39 -19.89 5.49
CA GLN A 284 -3.52 -20.35 4.70
C GLN A 284 -3.88 -19.37 3.60
N THR A 285 -4.35 -19.89 2.46
CA THR A 285 -4.88 -19.06 1.38
C THR A 285 -6.09 -18.27 1.88
N ILE A 286 -6.12 -16.97 1.63
CA ILE A 286 -7.24 -16.12 2.02
C ILE A 286 -8.15 -15.95 0.81
N ILE A 287 -9.42 -16.32 0.94
CA ILE A 287 -10.41 -16.19 -0.14
C ILE A 287 -11.32 -15.02 0.19
N GLY A 288 -11.23 -13.94 -0.58
CA GLY A 288 -12.07 -12.76 -0.43
C GLY A 288 -13.33 -12.87 -1.29
N ALA A 289 -14.45 -13.33 -0.71
CA ALA A 289 -15.68 -13.56 -1.44
C ALA A 289 -16.57 -12.30 -1.43
N SER A 290 -16.93 -11.76 -2.59
CA SER A 290 -17.76 -10.55 -2.67
C SER A 290 -18.69 -10.54 -3.89
N PRO A 291 -19.92 -10.02 -3.77
CA PRO A 291 -20.76 -9.75 -4.94
C PRO A 291 -20.42 -8.44 -5.66
N ASN A 292 -19.49 -7.62 -5.13
CA ASN A 292 -19.20 -6.29 -5.68
C ASN A 292 -17.89 -6.29 -6.48
N GLU A 293 -17.96 -5.97 -7.78
CA GLU A 293 -16.78 -5.99 -8.67
C GLU A 293 -15.67 -5.03 -8.23
N ASP A 294 -16.02 -3.83 -7.78
CA ASP A 294 -15.05 -2.84 -7.29
C ASP A 294 -14.31 -3.35 -6.05
N VAL A 295 -15.00 -4.09 -5.19
CA VAL A 295 -14.41 -4.71 -4.00
C VAL A 295 -13.45 -5.83 -4.39
N LEU A 296 -13.79 -6.64 -5.40
CA LEU A 296 -12.89 -7.67 -5.92
C LEU A 296 -11.60 -7.05 -6.44
N ARG A 297 -11.69 -5.98 -7.24
CA ARG A 297 -10.51 -5.26 -7.76
C ARG A 297 -9.66 -4.66 -6.64
N LYS A 298 -10.28 -4.02 -5.65
CA LYS A 298 -9.57 -3.49 -4.47
C LYS A 298 -8.86 -4.57 -3.67
N MET A 299 -9.47 -5.75 -3.52
CA MET A 299 -8.89 -6.89 -2.79
C MET A 299 -7.65 -7.49 -3.46
N GLN A 300 -7.44 -7.26 -4.77
CA GLN A 300 -6.23 -7.70 -5.47
C GLN A 300 -4.94 -7.09 -4.88
N LEU A 301 -5.04 -5.94 -4.18
CA LEU A 301 -3.91 -5.30 -3.51
C LEU A 301 -3.57 -5.94 -2.15
N TYR A 302 -4.48 -6.73 -1.58
CA TYR A 302 -4.30 -7.26 -0.22
C TYR A 302 -3.43 -8.52 -0.25
N TRP A 303 -2.40 -8.55 0.59
CA TRP A 303 -1.49 -9.68 0.67
C TRP A 303 -2.22 -11.01 0.88
N GLY A 304 -1.87 -12.03 0.09
CA GLY A 304 -2.40 -13.38 0.22
C GLY A 304 -3.88 -13.56 -0.13
N VAL A 305 -4.59 -12.49 -0.54
CA VAL A 305 -6.02 -12.56 -0.87
C VAL A 305 -6.22 -13.02 -2.33
N ARG A 306 -7.15 -13.96 -2.50
CA ARG A 306 -7.71 -14.39 -3.78
C ARG A 306 -9.16 -13.94 -3.84
N PRO A 307 -9.48 -12.86 -4.57
CA PRO A 307 -10.84 -12.36 -4.65
C PRO A 307 -11.69 -13.26 -5.55
N LEU A 308 -12.88 -13.64 -5.08
CA LEU A 308 -13.85 -14.45 -5.82
C LEU A 308 -15.22 -13.81 -5.84
N LYS A 309 -15.82 -13.77 -7.04
CA LYS A 309 -17.16 -13.23 -7.24
C LYS A 309 -18.21 -14.20 -6.71
N THR A 310 -19.10 -13.70 -5.85
CA THR A 310 -20.28 -14.44 -5.39
C THR A 310 -21.57 -13.76 -5.82
N ALA A 311 -22.70 -14.47 -5.71
CA ALA A 311 -24.01 -13.84 -5.83
C ALA A 311 -24.34 -13.00 -4.59
N GLN A 312 -25.25 -12.04 -4.74
CA GLN A 312 -25.77 -11.29 -3.61
C GLN A 312 -26.84 -12.12 -2.89
N GLU A 313 -26.55 -12.47 -1.64
CA GLU A 313 -27.41 -13.30 -0.79
C GLU A 313 -27.99 -12.51 0.38
N ARG A 314 -29.13 -12.95 0.91
CA ARG A 314 -29.85 -12.27 2.01
C ARG A 314 -29.64 -12.90 3.39
N SER A 315 -29.35 -14.20 3.44
CA SER A 315 -29.13 -14.92 4.69
C SER A 315 -27.65 -15.25 4.85
N SER A 316 -27.15 -15.18 6.09
CA SER A 316 -25.77 -15.53 6.40
C SER A 316 -25.40 -16.95 5.99
N ASP A 317 -26.28 -17.94 6.19
CA ASP A 317 -26.01 -19.32 5.79
C ASP A 317 -25.79 -19.46 4.28
N MET A 318 -26.64 -18.84 3.46
CA MET A 318 -26.44 -18.83 2.00
C MET A 318 -25.17 -18.07 1.59
N ILE A 319 -24.84 -16.95 2.24
CA ILE A 319 -23.57 -16.23 1.99
C ILE A 319 -22.39 -17.17 2.21
N PHE A 320 -22.39 -17.93 3.30
CA PHE A 320 -21.30 -18.84 3.62
C PHE A 320 -21.26 -20.03 2.66
N GLN A 321 -22.39 -20.69 2.42
CA GLN A 321 -22.45 -21.83 1.52
C GLN A 321 -21.98 -21.46 0.11
N HIS A 322 -22.49 -20.36 -0.44
CA HIS A 322 -22.14 -19.93 -1.78
C HIS A 322 -20.66 -19.52 -1.90
N ALA A 323 -20.05 -19.02 -0.83
CA ALA A 323 -18.62 -18.74 -0.79
C ALA A 323 -17.76 -20.02 -0.77
N ILE A 324 -18.24 -21.11 -0.15
CA ILE A 324 -17.61 -22.44 -0.24
C ILE A 324 -17.73 -22.96 -1.67
N ASP A 325 -18.94 -22.96 -2.23
CA ASP A 325 -19.19 -23.48 -3.58
C ASP A 325 -18.32 -22.78 -4.63
N VAL A 326 -18.17 -21.45 -4.55
CA VAL A 326 -17.31 -20.70 -5.48
C VAL A 326 -15.83 -20.97 -5.24
N ALA A 327 -15.40 -21.15 -3.99
CA ALA A 327 -14.01 -21.50 -3.67
C ALA A 327 -13.63 -22.90 -4.16
N GLU A 328 -14.55 -23.87 -4.05
CA GLU A 328 -14.40 -25.22 -4.56
C GLU A 328 -14.36 -25.25 -6.09
N ASN A 329 -15.32 -24.57 -6.75
CA ASN A 329 -15.35 -24.46 -8.21
C ASN A 329 -14.10 -23.75 -8.79
N ALA A 330 -13.49 -22.85 -8.04
CA ALA A 330 -12.24 -22.19 -8.42
C ALA A 330 -10.98 -23.06 -8.16
N GLY A 331 -11.14 -24.22 -7.52
CA GLY A 331 -10.05 -25.17 -7.24
C GLY A 331 -9.15 -24.79 -6.07
N TYR A 332 -9.61 -23.92 -5.17
CA TYR A 332 -8.82 -23.53 -3.99
C TYR A 332 -9.03 -24.47 -2.79
N ILE A 333 -10.15 -25.19 -2.75
CA ILE A 333 -10.54 -26.17 -1.73
C ILE A 333 -11.23 -27.36 -2.40
N GLU A 334 -11.25 -28.52 -1.74
CA GLU A 334 -11.92 -29.74 -2.20
C GLU A 334 -12.68 -30.46 -1.07
N GLU A 335 -13.55 -31.41 -1.42
CA GLU A 335 -14.30 -32.24 -0.44
C GLU A 335 -13.36 -32.87 0.60
N GLY A 336 -13.68 -32.70 1.88
CA GLY A 336 -12.85 -33.17 3.00
C GLY A 336 -11.83 -32.17 3.52
N ASP A 337 -11.59 -31.04 2.83
CA ASP A 337 -10.79 -29.94 3.38
C ASP A 337 -11.50 -29.29 4.58
N THR A 338 -10.73 -28.88 5.58
CA THR A 338 -11.24 -28.01 6.65
C THR A 338 -11.04 -26.54 6.26
N VAL A 339 -12.10 -25.74 6.38
CA VAL A 339 -12.05 -24.29 6.13
C VAL A 339 -12.50 -23.50 7.36
N VAL A 340 -11.90 -22.32 7.53
CA VAL A 340 -12.34 -21.33 8.52
C VAL A 340 -12.96 -20.15 7.78
N MET A 341 -14.16 -19.76 8.18
CA MET A 341 -14.86 -18.63 7.61
C MET A 341 -14.96 -17.51 8.64
N THR A 342 -14.75 -16.28 8.20
CA THR A 342 -14.98 -15.11 9.06
C THR A 342 -15.63 -13.98 8.29
N GLY A 343 -16.55 -13.28 8.95
CA GLY A 343 -17.37 -12.25 8.31
C GLY A 343 -18.12 -11.40 9.31
N GLY A 344 -18.83 -10.40 8.78
CA GLY A 344 -19.75 -9.59 9.56
C GLY A 344 -21.18 -10.06 9.34
N VAL A 345 -21.84 -10.49 10.40
CA VAL A 345 -23.27 -10.81 10.39
C VAL A 345 -24.03 -9.69 11.10
N ALA A 346 -25.07 -9.17 10.46
CA ALA A 346 -25.92 -8.15 11.03
C ALA A 346 -26.65 -8.71 12.26
N THR A 347 -26.40 -8.14 13.44
CA THR A 347 -27.05 -8.55 14.69
C THR A 347 -28.34 -7.79 14.99
N SER A 348 -28.69 -6.79 14.17
CA SER A 348 -29.97 -6.06 14.25
C SER A 348 -30.32 -5.39 12.91
N PRO A 349 -31.60 -5.39 12.47
CA PRO A 349 -32.05 -4.67 11.27
C PRO A 349 -31.95 -3.14 11.37
N THR A 350 -31.70 -2.58 12.56
CA THR A 350 -31.68 -1.13 12.81
C THR A 350 -30.28 -0.52 13.01
N SER A 351 -29.22 -1.33 13.01
CA SER A 351 -27.87 -0.80 13.20
C SER A 351 -27.21 -0.48 11.85
N SER A 352 -27.23 0.79 11.48
CA SER A 352 -26.42 1.41 10.43
C SER A 352 -24.90 1.39 10.69
N ARG A 353 -24.42 0.48 11.56
CA ARG A 353 -22.99 0.39 11.90
C ARG A 353 -22.26 -0.25 10.72
N ARG A 354 -21.33 0.51 10.15
CA ARG A 354 -20.31 0.07 9.19
C ARG A 354 -19.84 -1.35 9.53
N GLY A 355 -19.88 -2.25 8.54
CA GLY A 355 -19.75 -3.70 8.69
C GLY A 355 -18.61 -4.13 9.62
N LEU A 356 -18.98 -4.65 10.79
CA LEU A 356 -18.05 -5.23 11.76
C LEU A 356 -17.85 -6.71 11.43
N THR A 357 -16.61 -7.17 11.31
CA THR A 357 -16.30 -8.61 11.38
C THR A 357 -16.56 -9.08 12.80
N ASN A 358 -17.44 -10.07 13.00
CA ASN A 358 -17.90 -10.48 14.32
C ASN A 358 -18.21 -11.98 14.48
N MET A 359 -18.00 -12.79 13.44
CA MET A 359 -18.30 -14.22 13.44
C MET A 359 -17.12 -15.05 12.92
N ILE A 360 -16.98 -16.25 13.48
CA ILE A 360 -16.13 -17.34 12.96
C ILE A 360 -17.01 -18.58 12.81
N ARG A 361 -16.85 -19.28 11.70
CA ARG A 361 -17.45 -20.60 11.44
C ARG A 361 -16.35 -21.54 10.97
N VAL A 362 -16.37 -22.77 11.44
CA VAL A 362 -15.47 -23.84 11.00
C VAL A 362 -16.33 -24.89 10.32
N GLN A 363 -15.89 -25.37 9.17
CA GLN A 363 -16.63 -26.36 8.40
C GLN A 363 -15.65 -27.30 7.68
N SER A 364 -16.02 -28.57 7.63
CA SER A 364 -15.46 -29.50 6.64
C SER A 364 -16.26 -29.33 5.36
N VAL A 365 -15.57 -29.13 4.25
CA VAL A 365 -16.15 -29.03 2.90
C VAL A 365 -16.78 -30.36 2.53
#